data_AF-A0A2V8J1W5-F1
#
_entry.id   AF-A0A2V8J1W5-F1
#
_cell.length_a   1.000
_cell.length_b   1.000
_cell.length_c   1.000
_cell.angle_alpha   90.00
_cell.angle_beta   90.00
_cell.angle_gamma   90.00
#
_symmetry.space_group_name_H-M   'P 1'
#
loop_
_entity.id
_entity.type
_entity.pdbx_description
1 polymer ?
#
loop_
_entity_poly.entity_id
_entity_poly.type
_entity_poly.pdbx_seq_one_letter_code
_entity_poly.pdbx_strand_id
1 'polypeptide(L)'
;MGVLSNNHANETASDFGTKVPGHTFTAVNVGVNVPSLDMLTSDFDVLLLFEDSTFANATPVGNVVSAYANTGRAVVLGTFYDQDRNDGPPALTPHGWGALENVDPNTTDGVGTSYAPRTLDASSIVPHPLTAGVTSLFSEQWAGGNQAKAGTTVVANWLQKNARGGTDPAIAYRITGSACVIHVAIAPDYPTIGVAGSDFGGDFYRVWRNAFDFGAVACSTAPPADPRGIPALSNAALALTALLALAIAGFSRRR
;
A
#
# COMPACT_ATOMS: atom_id res chain seq x y z
N MET A 1 -7.78 -8.91 -5.15
CA MET A 1 -6.53 -8.15 -5.31
C MET A 1 -6.00 -8.42 -6.71
N GLY A 2 -5.80 -7.38 -7.51
CA GLY A 2 -5.11 -7.51 -8.80
C GLY A 2 -3.61 -7.37 -8.61
N VAL A 3 -2.81 -8.35 -9.04
CA VAL A 3 -1.34 -8.32 -9.00
C VAL A 3 -0.83 -7.96 -10.38
N LEU A 4 -0.47 -6.70 -10.57
CA LEU A 4 0.00 -6.13 -11.83
C LEU A 4 1.53 -6.11 -11.81
N SER A 5 2.14 -6.82 -12.75
CA SER A 5 3.58 -6.72 -13.01
C SER A 5 3.90 -7.12 -14.45
N ASN A 6 4.99 -6.60 -14.99
CA ASN A 6 5.50 -7.00 -16.30
C ASN A 6 6.08 -8.42 -16.29
N ASN A 7 6.55 -8.88 -15.13
CA ASN A 7 7.09 -10.20 -14.90
C ASN A 7 6.62 -10.76 -13.56
N HIS A 8 6.59 -12.09 -13.42
CA HIS A 8 6.34 -12.78 -12.15
C HIS A 8 4.99 -12.51 -11.44
N ALA A 9 4.02 -11.88 -12.12
CA ALA A 9 2.70 -11.62 -11.55
C ALA A 9 1.97 -12.89 -11.09
N ASN A 10 2.12 -14.01 -11.82
CA ASN A 10 1.48 -15.29 -11.48
C ASN A 10 2.09 -15.89 -10.21
N GLU A 11 3.40 -15.88 -10.12
CA GLU A 11 4.18 -16.40 -9.00
C GLU A 11 3.85 -15.63 -7.73
N THR A 12 3.88 -14.29 -7.78
CA THR A 12 3.51 -13.45 -6.64
C THR A 12 2.05 -13.61 -6.25
N ALA A 13 1.12 -13.72 -7.21
CA ALA A 13 -0.29 -13.97 -6.89
C ALA A 13 -0.50 -15.34 -6.21
N SER A 14 0.22 -16.37 -6.66
CA SER A 14 0.18 -17.72 -6.08
C SER A 14 0.78 -17.75 -4.66
N ASP A 15 1.92 -17.10 -4.45
CA ASP A 15 2.57 -17.02 -3.14
C ASP A 15 1.69 -16.27 -2.13
N PHE A 16 1.22 -15.06 -2.47
CA PHE A 16 0.32 -14.32 -1.59
C PHE A 16 -1.02 -15.02 -1.38
N GLY A 17 -1.57 -15.70 -2.40
CA GLY A 17 -2.77 -16.53 -2.23
C GLY A 17 -2.59 -17.65 -1.21
N THR A 18 -1.36 -18.14 -1.03
CA THR A 18 -1.02 -19.18 -0.05
C THR A 18 -0.70 -18.59 1.33
N LYS A 19 -0.01 -17.46 1.38
CA LYS A 19 0.63 -16.93 2.60
C LYS A 19 -0.13 -15.78 3.26
N VAL A 20 -1.05 -15.14 2.53
CA VAL A 20 -1.85 -14.02 3.00
C VAL A 20 -3.35 -14.40 2.98
N PRO A 21 -3.83 -15.12 4.01
CA PRO A 21 -5.20 -15.62 4.04
C PRO A 21 -6.21 -14.48 4.19
N GLY A 22 -7.42 -14.68 3.67
CA GLY A 22 -8.51 -13.70 3.70
C GLY A 22 -8.60 -12.82 2.46
N HIS A 23 -7.71 -13.00 1.49
CA HIS A 23 -7.74 -12.32 0.20
C HIS A 23 -7.64 -13.32 -0.96
N THR A 24 -8.12 -12.90 -2.13
CA THR A 24 -7.92 -13.59 -3.39
C THR A 24 -7.05 -12.73 -4.30
N PHE A 25 -6.04 -13.35 -4.91
CA PHE A 25 -5.07 -12.68 -5.77
C PHE A 25 -5.22 -13.19 -7.20
N THR A 26 -5.22 -12.26 -8.15
CA THR A 26 -5.30 -12.55 -9.58
C THR A 26 -4.19 -11.81 -10.29
N ALA A 27 -3.38 -12.55 -11.03
CA ALA A 27 -2.27 -11.98 -11.78
C ALA A 27 -2.75 -11.28 -13.05
N VAL A 28 -2.14 -10.15 -13.35
CA VAL A 28 -2.31 -9.39 -14.59
C VAL A 28 -0.92 -9.07 -15.13
N ASN A 29 -0.51 -9.74 -16.21
CA ASN A 29 0.75 -9.45 -16.87
C ASN A 29 0.62 -8.16 -17.70
N VAL A 30 1.19 -7.07 -17.19
CA VAL A 30 1.12 -5.74 -17.82
C VAL A 30 2.25 -5.47 -18.81
N GLY A 31 3.23 -6.37 -18.90
CA GLY A 31 4.34 -6.31 -19.85
C GLY A 31 3.86 -6.56 -21.28
N VAL A 32 2.76 -7.29 -21.45
CA VAL A 32 2.19 -7.62 -22.77
C VAL A 32 1.01 -6.71 -23.12
N ASN A 33 0.10 -6.45 -22.18
CA ASN A 33 -1.12 -5.68 -22.42
C ASN A 33 -1.41 -4.70 -21.29
N VAL A 34 -1.90 -3.52 -21.63
CA VAL A 34 -2.38 -2.55 -20.66
C VAL A 34 -3.83 -2.91 -20.27
N PRO A 35 -4.14 -3.15 -18.99
CA PRO A 35 -5.51 -3.43 -18.56
C PRO A 35 -6.42 -2.20 -18.73
N SER A 36 -7.70 -2.40 -19.03
CA SER A 36 -8.67 -1.31 -19.04
C SER A 36 -9.09 -0.94 -17.62
N LEU A 37 -9.47 0.33 -17.41
CA LEU A 37 -9.99 0.78 -16.11
C LEU A 37 -11.23 -0.02 -15.69
N ASP A 38 -12.14 -0.27 -16.64
CA ASP A 38 -13.38 -1.02 -16.39
C ASP A 38 -13.08 -2.40 -15.82
N MET A 39 -12.15 -3.16 -16.41
CA MET A 39 -11.75 -4.47 -15.90
C MET A 39 -11.16 -4.36 -14.50
N LEU A 40 -10.26 -3.40 -14.26
CA LEU A 40 -9.65 -3.25 -12.94
C LEU A 40 -10.70 -2.95 -11.87
N THR A 41 -11.65 -2.07 -12.16
CA THR A 41 -12.69 -1.64 -11.21
C THR A 41 -13.81 -2.66 -11.00
N SER A 42 -14.08 -3.52 -11.98
CA SER A 42 -15.06 -4.61 -11.86
C SER A 42 -14.51 -5.79 -11.06
N ASP A 43 -13.22 -6.08 -11.20
CA ASP A 43 -12.64 -7.34 -10.75
C ASP A 43 -11.85 -7.21 -9.45
N PHE A 44 -11.40 -5.99 -9.09
CA PHE A 44 -10.48 -5.79 -7.97
C PHE A 44 -10.90 -4.68 -7.00
N ASP A 45 -10.62 -4.92 -5.72
CA ASP A 45 -10.77 -3.93 -4.65
C ASP A 45 -9.49 -3.15 -4.35
N VAL A 46 -8.34 -3.82 -4.49
CA VAL A 46 -7.00 -3.24 -4.35
C VAL A 46 -6.13 -3.78 -5.47
N LEU A 47 -5.24 -2.95 -5.99
CA LEU A 47 -4.18 -3.35 -6.91
C LEU A 47 -2.85 -3.38 -6.18
N LEU A 48 -2.05 -4.43 -6.41
CA LEU A 48 -0.62 -4.43 -6.19
C LEU A 48 0.06 -4.15 -7.53
N LEU A 49 0.94 -3.15 -7.58
CA LEU A 49 1.82 -2.88 -8.71
C LEU A 49 3.27 -3.02 -8.26
N PHE A 50 4.03 -3.83 -9.00
CA PHE A 50 5.48 -3.86 -8.97
C PHE A 50 5.98 -4.16 -10.39
N GLU A 51 7.29 -4.16 -10.59
CA GLU A 51 7.89 -4.57 -11.86
C GLU A 51 9.15 -5.39 -11.61
N ASP A 52 9.66 -6.01 -12.66
CA ASP A 52 11.02 -6.54 -12.71
C ASP A 52 11.62 -6.13 -14.05
N SER A 53 12.52 -5.15 -14.00
CA SER A 53 13.06 -4.42 -15.14
C SER A 53 12.06 -3.49 -15.84
N THR A 54 12.59 -2.44 -16.48
CA THR A 54 11.78 -1.45 -17.20
C THR A 54 11.05 -2.04 -18.41
N PHE A 55 9.87 -1.54 -18.76
CA PHE A 55 9.06 -2.02 -19.88
C PHE A 55 8.21 -0.92 -20.55
N ALA A 56 7.99 -1.06 -21.87
CA ALA A 56 7.38 -0.02 -22.69
C ALA A 56 5.94 0.39 -22.28
N ASN A 57 5.21 -0.51 -21.60
CA ASN A 57 3.85 -0.24 -21.14
C ASN A 57 3.78 0.49 -19.79
N ALA A 58 4.90 0.82 -19.13
CA ALA A 58 4.87 1.44 -17.80
C ALA A 58 4.05 2.73 -17.76
N THR A 59 4.22 3.63 -18.74
CA THR A 59 3.44 4.89 -18.80
C THR A 59 1.93 4.67 -18.93
N PRO A 60 1.42 3.92 -19.93
CA PRO A 60 -0.02 3.69 -20.01
C PRO A 60 -0.57 2.86 -18.84
N VAL A 61 0.21 1.95 -18.25
CA VAL A 61 -0.17 1.21 -17.03
C VAL A 61 -0.30 2.14 -15.84
N GLY A 62 0.69 2.99 -15.59
CA GLY A 62 0.63 3.96 -14.50
C GLY A 62 -0.53 4.95 -14.66
N ASN A 63 -0.85 5.36 -15.89
CA ASN A 63 -2.05 6.18 -16.15
C ASN A 63 -3.35 5.47 -15.72
N VAL A 64 -3.55 4.20 -16.07
CA VAL A 64 -4.77 3.48 -15.69
C VAL A 64 -4.81 3.14 -14.20
N VAL A 65 -3.67 2.84 -13.57
CA VAL A 65 -3.57 2.63 -12.12
C VAL A 65 -3.86 3.91 -11.34
N SER A 66 -3.40 5.07 -11.83
CA SER A 66 -3.77 6.38 -11.28
C SER A 66 -5.27 6.64 -11.40
N ALA A 67 -5.87 6.33 -12.56
CA ALA A 67 -7.31 6.45 -12.76
C ALA A 67 -8.10 5.52 -11.81
N TYR A 68 -7.62 4.30 -11.60
CA TYR A 68 -8.18 3.36 -10.62
C TYR A 68 -8.12 3.95 -9.20
N ALA A 69 -6.98 4.51 -8.78
CA ALA A 69 -6.87 5.17 -7.48
C ALA A 69 -7.88 6.32 -7.31
N ASN A 70 -8.08 7.11 -8.37
CA ASN A 70 -9.05 8.21 -8.40
C ASN A 70 -10.52 7.75 -8.32
N THR A 71 -10.82 6.46 -8.52
CA THR A 71 -12.17 5.92 -8.27
C THR A 71 -12.45 5.68 -6.78
N GLY A 72 -11.49 5.95 -5.90
CA GLY A 72 -11.61 5.69 -4.47
C GLY A 72 -11.23 4.26 -4.08
N ARG A 73 -10.37 3.60 -4.88
CA ARG A 73 -9.82 2.28 -4.58
C ARG A 73 -8.32 2.38 -4.33
N ALA A 74 -7.79 1.53 -3.45
CA ALA A 74 -6.40 1.64 -3.04
C ALA A 74 -5.43 0.97 -4.02
N VAL A 75 -4.20 1.49 -4.07
CA VAL A 75 -3.08 0.89 -4.80
C VAL A 75 -1.94 0.64 -3.82
N VAL A 76 -1.36 -0.55 -3.86
CA VAL A 76 -0.13 -0.93 -3.15
C VAL A 76 1.00 -0.99 -4.17
N LEU A 77 2.09 -0.30 -3.89
CA LEU A 77 3.32 -0.33 -4.67
C LEU A 77 4.34 -1.20 -3.93
N GLY A 78 4.96 -2.12 -4.66
CA GLY A 78 6.13 -2.86 -4.19
C GLY A 78 7.44 -2.28 -4.71
N THR A 79 8.56 -2.76 -4.16
CA THR A 79 9.89 -2.47 -4.68
C THR A 79 10.02 -2.81 -6.16
N PHE A 80 11.00 -2.17 -6.80
CA PHE A 80 11.25 -2.11 -8.24
C PHE A 80 10.31 -1.21 -9.02
N TYR A 81 9.16 -0.80 -8.47
CA TYR A 81 8.37 0.30 -9.02
C TYR A 81 9.24 1.54 -9.33
N ASP A 82 10.33 1.74 -8.61
CA ASP A 82 11.30 2.81 -8.84
C ASP A 82 12.08 2.73 -10.16
N GLN A 83 12.12 1.57 -10.82
CA GLN A 83 12.93 1.33 -12.01
C GLN A 83 12.42 2.09 -13.24
N ASP A 84 11.11 2.14 -13.46
CA ASP A 84 10.48 2.90 -14.54
C ASP A 84 10.08 4.32 -14.14
N ARG A 85 10.34 4.77 -12.89
CA ARG A 85 10.07 6.17 -12.52
C ARG A 85 10.93 7.14 -13.32
N ASN A 86 10.39 8.32 -13.62
CA ASN A 86 11.15 9.40 -14.29
C ASN A 86 12.41 9.83 -13.51
N ASP A 87 12.38 9.71 -12.19
CA ASP A 87 13.52 9.97 -11.29
C ASP A 87 14.22 8.67 -10.84
N GLY A 88 14.06 7.59 -11.61
CA GLY A 88 14.65 6.27 -11.38
C GLY A 88 16.17 6.21 -11.55
N PRO A 89 16.75 5.01 -11.38
CA PRO A 89 18.19 4.79 -11.50
C PRO A 89 18.74 5.16 -12.88
N PRO A 90 19.84 5.92 -13.00
CA PRO A 90 20.43 6.30 -14.30
C PRO A 90 20.94 5.11 -15.13
N ALA A 91 21.16 3.95 -14.50
CA ALA A 91 21.56 2.72 -15.17
C ALA A 91 20.44 2.09 -15.99
N LEU A 92 19.20 2.55 -15.80
CA LEU A 92 18.02 2.10 -16.52
C LEU A 92 17.54 3.20 -17.47
N THR A 93 16.73 2.82 -18.46
CA THR A 93 16.04 3.77 -19.35
C THR A 93 14.56 3.79 -18.98
N PRO A 94 14.17 4.59 -17.96
CA PRO A 94 12.80 4.61 -17.49
C PRO A 94 11.86 5.20 -18.54
N HIS A 95 10.64 4.66 -18.61
CA HIS A 95 9.56 5.18 -19.44
C HIS A 95 8.69 6.19 -18.70
N GLY A 96 8.75 6.21 -17.36
CA GLY A 96 7.89 6.99 -16.50
C GLY A 96 6.55 6.30 -16.25
N TRP A 97 6.03 6.38 -15.02
CA TRP A 97 4.71 5.84 -14.66
C TRP A 97 3.54 6.79 -14.96
N GLY A 98 3.78 7.82 -15.78
CA GLY A 98 2.76 8.80 -16.17
C GLY A 98 2.08 9.45 -14.97
N ALA A 99 0.75 9.46 -14.96
CA ALA A 99 -0.06 10.12 -13.94
C ALA A 99 0.10 9.53 -12.53
N LEU A 100 0.54 8.27 -12.39
CA LEU A 100 0.74 7.64 -11.08
C LEU A 100 1.81 8.36 -10.25
N GLU A 101 2.83 8.92 -10.90
CA GLU A 101 3.92 9.62 -10.21
C GLU A 101 3.46 10.88 -9.47
N ASN A 102 2.30 11.44 -9.83
CA ASN A 102 1.74 12.59 -9.12
C ASN A 102 1.13 12.22 -7.77
N VAL A 103 0.75 10.95 -7.60
CA VAL A 103 -0.08 10.49 -6.48
C VAL A 103 0.59 9.44 -5.61
N ASP A 104 1.67 8.80 -6.07
CA ASP A 104 2.42 7.88 -5.23
C ASP A 104 3.12 8.56 -4.04
N PRO A 105 3.57 7.76 -3.05
CA PRO A 105 4.10 8.31 -1.81
C PRO A 105 5.56 8.77 -1.91
N ASN A 106 6.36 8.17 -2.79
CA ASN A 106 7.81 8.31 -2.77
C ASN A 106 8.37 8.71 -4.14
N THR A 107 9.38 9.57 -4.13
CA THR A 107 10.41 9.65 -5.17
C THR A 107 11.47 8.58 -4.94
N THR A 108 12.39 8.41 -5.88
CA THR A 108 13.61 7.64 -5.65
C THR A 108 14.69 8.53 -5.04
N ASP A 109 15.71 7.92 -4.45
CA ASP A 109 16.92 8.62 -4.01
C ASP A 109 17.89 8.95 -5.16
N GLY A 110 17.55 8.59 -6.40
CA GLY A 110 18.36 8.72 -7.62
C GLY A 110 19.23 7.50 -7.92
N VAL A 111 19.20 6.48 -7.06
CA VAL A 111 19.86 5.19 -7.25
C VAL A 111 18.83 4.06 -7.30
N GLY A 112 17.71 4.24 -6.63
CA GLY A 112 16.61 3.28 -6.54
C GLY A 112 16.90 2.16 -5.55
N THR A 113 16.25 1.02 -5.76
CA THR A 113 16.31 -0.14 -4.88
C THR A 113 17.75 -0.54 -4.53
N SER A 114 18.04 -0.66 -3.23
CA SER A 114 19.35 -1.06 -2.75
C SER A 114 19.55 -2.57 -2.90
N TYR A 115 20.64 -2.99 -3.55
CA TYR A 115 21.13 -4.37 -3.57
C TYR A 115 22.05 -4.64 -2.36
N ALA A 116 21.59 -4.21 -1.19
CA ALA A 116 22.31 -4.36 0.08
C ALA A 116 21.31 -4.50 1.23
N PRO A 117 21.75 -5.07 2.38
CA PRO A 117 20.83 -5.39 3.45
C PRO A 117 20.04 -4.19 3.99
N ARG A 118 18.79 -4.47 4.33
CA ARG A 118 17.85 -3.57 4.97
C ARG A 118 17.25 -4.23 6.20
N THR A 119 17.14 -3.46 7.28
CA THR A 119 16.51 -3.89 8.53
C THR A 119 15.57 -2.79 8.99
N LEU A 120 14.37 -3.15 9.41
CA LEU A 120 13.39 -2.21 9.93
C LEU A 120 13.96 -1.49 11.15
N ASP A 121 13.82 -0.17 11.18
CA ASP A 121 14.07 0.59 12.40
C ASP A 121 12.86 0.48 13.31
N ALA A 122 12.95 -0.40 14.31
CA ALA A 122 11.88 -0.60 15.29
C ALA A 122 11.49 0.68 16.04
N SER A 123 12.41 1.63 16.22
CA SER A 123 12.14 2.91 16.88
C SER A 123 11.35 3.89 16.01
N SER A 124 11.32 3.66 14.70
CA SER A 124 10.59 4.48 13.73
C SER A 124 9.13 4.03 13.51
N ILE A 125 8.73 2.89 14.08
CA ILE A 125 7.39 2.33 13.88
C ILE A 125 6.36 3.23 14.56
N VAL A 126 5.45 3.78 13.75
CA VAL A 126 4.29 4.55 14.20
C VAL A 126 3.10 3.60 14.35
N PRO A 127 2.33 3.64 15.45
CA PRO A 127 1.09 2.87 15.58
C PRO A 127 0.10 3.19 14.46
N HIS A 128 -0.17 2.23 13.59
CA HIS A 128 -1.03 2.39 12.41
C HIS A 128 -1.53 1.00 11.94
N PRO A 129 -2.68 0.89 11.24
CA PRO A 129 -3.09 -0.38 10.63
C PRO A 129 -2.00 -1.05 9.77
N LEU A 130 -1.26 -0.24 9.01
CA LEU A 130 -0.11 -0.71 8.19
C LEU A 130 1.02 -1.37 9.01
N THR A 131 1.18 -1.01 10.28
CA THR A 131 2.24 -1.51 11.17
C THR A 131 1.68 -2.43 12.26
N ALA A 132 0.40 -2.81 12.19
CA ALA A 132 -0.24 -3.65 13.18
C ALA A 132 0.48 -4.99 13.33
N GLY A 133 1.04 -5.23 14.52
CA GLY A 133 1.80 -6.44 14.83
C GLY A 133 3.12 -6.59 14.09
N VAL A 134 3.62 -5.54 13.43
CA VAL A 134 4.96 -5.52 12.80
C VAL A 134 5.98 -5.12 13.86
N THR A 135 6.98 -5.97 14.04
CA THR A 135 8.04 -5.81 15.05
C THR A 135 9.43 -5.98 14.46
N SER A 136 9.54 -6.73 13.38
CA SER A 136 10.79 -6.94 12.64
C SER A 136 10.51 -7.09 11.16
N LEU A 137 11.40 -6.60 10.32
CA LEU A 137 11.42 -6.88 8.89
C LEU A 137 12.86 -6.74 8.44
N PHE A 138 13.33 -7.67 7.61
CA PHE A 138 14.64 -7.53 6.98
C PHE A 138 14.59 -8.02 5.54
N SER A 139 15.55 -7.53 4.77
CA SER A 139 15.84 -7.95 3.41
C SER A 139 17.36 -7.97 3.26
N GLU A 140 17.92 -9.03 2.69
CA GLU A 140 19.35 -9.09 2.35
C GLU A 140 19.66 -8.22 1.12
N GLN A 141 18.71 -8.14 0.19
CA GLN A 141 18.71 -7.29 -1.01
C GLN A 141 17.27 -6.93 -1.41
N TRP A 142 17.10 -6.00 -2.36
CA TRP A 142 15.81 -5.67 -2.96
C TRP A 142 14.82 -4.96 -2.01
N ALA A 143 15.33 -3.97 -1.29
CA ALA A 143 14.53 -3.09 -0.44
C ALA A 143 15.13 -1.68 -0.36
N GLY A 144 14.28 -0.72 0.03
CA GLY A 144 14.67 0.68 0.24
C GLY A 144 14.89 1.46 -1.06
N GLY A 145 15.69 2.52 -0.99
CA GLY A 145 15.94 3.41 -2.13
C GLY A 145 14.92 4.54 -2.26
N ASN A 146 14.17 4.82 -1.17
CA ASN A 146 13.02 5.70 -1.22
C ASN A 146 13.29 7.07 -0.60
N GLN A 147 12.53 8.05 -1.08
CA GLN A 147 12.45 9.38 -0.48
C GLN A 147 10.99 9.83 -0.46
N ALA A 148 10.44 10.10 0.73
CA ALA A 148 9.05 10.52 0.86
C ALA A 148 8.78 11.87 0.19
N LYS A 149 7.70 11.95 -0.58
CA LYS A 149 7.16 13.19 -1.15
C LYS A 149 6.48 14.04 -0.07
N ALA A 150 6.34 15.33 -0.35
CA ALA A 150 5.50 16.20 0.48
C ALA A 150 4.05 15.68 0.52
N GLY A 151 3.48 15.59 1.72
CA GLY A 151 2.12 15.05 1.93
C GLY A 151 2.06 13.53 2.10
N THR A 152 3.21 12.84 2.06
CA THR A 152 3.29 11.41 2.39
C THR A 152 3.38 11.19 3.89
N THR A 153 2.64 10.20 4.38
CA THR A 153 2.76 9.71 5.76
C THR A 153 3.65 8.47 5.77
N VAL A 154 4.79 8.58 6.44
CA VAL A 154 5.70 7.45 6.69
C VAL A 154 5.35 6.85 8.04
N VAL A 155 5.14 5.53 8.10
CA VAL A 155 4.77 4.81 9.32
C VAL A 155 5.84 3.84 9.81
N ALA A 156 6.85 3.56 8.97
CA ALA A 156 8.07 2.88 9.37
C ALA A 156 9.20 3.20 8.38
N ASN A 157 10.45 3.22 8.86
CA ASN A 157 11.65 3.41 8.06
C ASN A 157 12.55 2.17 8.12
N TRP A 158 13.37 2.01 7.10
CA TRP A 158 14.58 1.21 7.21
C TRP A 158 15.58 1.91 8.13
N LEU A 159 16.36 1.12 8.86
CA LEU A 159 17.44 1.60 9.72
C LEU A 159 18.58 2.22 8.91
N GLN A 160 18.85 1.63 7.75
CA GLN A 160 19.82 2.15 6.80
C GLN A 160 19.27 3.41 6.14
N LYS A 161 20.19 4.33 5.83
CA LYS A 161 19.88 5.56 5.10
C LYS A 161 19.74 5.29 3.60
N ASN A 162 18.98 6.13 2.91
CA ASN A 162 18.93 6.13 1.45
C ASN A 162 20.25 6.68 0.87
N ALA A 163 20.43 6.61 -0.46
CA ALA A 163 21.66 7.05 -1.12
C ALA A 163 21.97 8.55 -0.93
N ARG A 164 20.98 9.35 -0.51
CA ARG A 164 21.15 10.78 -0.18
C ARG A 164 21.51 11.02 1.30
N GLY A 165 21.70 9.95 2.08
CA GLY A 165 22.04 10.03 3.50
C GLY A 165 20.87 10.41 4.42
N GLY A 166 19.63 10.40 3.89
CA GLY A 166 18.40 10.69 4.60
C GLY A 166 17.67 9.43 5.09
N THR A 167 16.46 9.62 5.62
CA THR A 167 15.54 8.53 5.98
C THR A 167 15.15 7.74 4.74
N ASP A 168 15.07 6.41 4.85
CA ASP A 168 14.63 5.51 3.78
C ASP A 168 13.28 4.87 4.19
N PRO A 169 12.13 5.40 3.72
CA PRO A 169 10.82 4.89 4.10
C PRO A 169 10.66 3.40 3.75
N ALA A 170 10.30 2.59 4.75
CA ALA A 170 9.98 1.17 4.57
C ALA A 170 8.50 0.98 4.24
N ILE A 171 7.63 1.71 4.95
CA ILE A 171 6.18 1.66 4.77
C ILE A 171 5.67 3.10 4.82
N ALA A 172 5.05 3.53 3.72
CA ALA A 172 4.51 4.87 3.57
C ALA A 172 3.19 4.84 2.79
N TYR A 173 2.37 5.87 2.94
CA TYR A 173 1.17 6.02 2.13
C TYR A 173 0.85 7.49 1.87
N ARG A 174 0.03 7.73 0.86
CA ARG A 174 -0.49 9.05 0.51
C ARG A 174 -1.97 8.94 0.17
N ILE A 175 -2.79 9.75 0.82
CA ILE A 175 -4.23 9.85 0.52
C ILE A 175 -4.43 10.57 -0.82
N THR A 176 -5.24 9.98 -1.68
CA THR A 176 -5.55 10.43 -3.04
C THR A 176 -7.06 10.52 -3.20
N GLY A 177 -7.64 11.64 -2.76
CA GLY A 177 -9.09 11.77 -2.67
C GLY A 177 -9.68 10.87 -1.60
N SER A 178 -10.52 9.91 -1.98
CA SER A 178 -11.21 8.98 -1.06
C SER A 178 -10.50 7.64 -0.84
N ALA A 179 -9.30 7.45 -1.38
CA ALA A 179 -8.46 6.27 -1.16
C ALA A 179 -7.00 6.67 -0.95
N CYS A 180 -6.08 5.71 -1.08
CA CYS A 180 -4.66 5.99 -0.96
C CYS A 180 -3.80 5.13 -1.89
N VAL A 181 -2.59 5.61 -2.11
CA VAL A 181 -1.48 4.81 -2.63
C VAL A 181 -0.57 4.48 -1.46
N ILE A 182 -0.29 3.20 -1.27
CA ILE A 182 0.57 2.64 -0.23
C ILE A 182 1.85 2.19 -0.90
N HIS A 183 3.00 2.39 -0.28
CA HIS A 183 4.28 1.84 -0.73
C HIS A 183 4.86 0.97 0.38
N VAL A 184 5.10 -0.29 0.05
CA VAL A 184 5.87 -1.26 0.83
C VAL A 184 7.22 -1.44 0.14
N ALA A 185 8.27 -0.86 0.70
CA ALA A 185 9.59 -0.74 0.07
C ALA A 185 10.46 -2.00 0.25
N ILE A 186 9.87 -3.17 0.04
CA ILE A 186 10.54 -4.47 -0.11
C ILE A 186 9.92 -5.21 -1.30
N ALA A 187 10.71 -6.00 -2.03
CA ALA A 187 10.19 -6.75 -3.18
C ALA A 187 9.19 -7.82 -2.71
N PRO A 188 8.16 -8.13 -3.52
CA PRO A 188 7.41 -9.38 -3.36
C PRO A 188 8.33 -10.59 -3.53
N ASP A 189 7.94 -11.74 -2.97
CA ASP A 189 8.67 -13.01 -3.15
C ASP A 189 8.27 -13.64 -4.50
N TYR A 190 9.28 -14.00 -5.30
CA TYR A 190 9.12 -14.80 -6.52
C TYR A 190 10.47 -15.45 -6.92
N PRO A 191 10.48 -16.53 -7.75
CA PRO A 191 11.60 -17.48 -7.85
C PRO A 191 12.98 -16.92 -8.22
N THR A 192 13.05 -15.73 -8.80
CA THR A 192 14.28 -15.06 -9.25
C THR A 192 14.72 -13.93 -8.31
N ILE A 193 13.86 -13.46 -7.40
CA ILE A 193 14.12 -12.35 -6.48
C ILE A 193 13.72 -12.77 -5.07
N GLY A 194 14.75 -13.15 -4.31
CA GLY A 194 14.66 -13.51 -2.90
C GLY A 194 13.76 -14.70 -2.61
N VAL A 195 13.93 -15.28 -1.43
CA VAL A 195 13.01 -16.27 -0.90
C VAL A 195 12.68 -15.87 0.54
N ALA A 196 11.39 -15.80 0.87
CA ALA A 196 10.97 -15.51 2.23
C ALA A 196 11.45 -16.63 3.18
N GLY A 197 12.10 -16.24 4.26
CA GLY A 197 12.78 -17.12 5.21
C GLY A 197 14.29 -17.22 5.00
N SER A 198 14.83 -16.81 3.85
CA SER A 198 16.28 -16.65 3.62
C SER A 198 16.66 -15.21 3.35
N ASP A 199 16.12 -14.63 2.27
CA ASP A 199 16.51 -13.30 1.79
C ASP A 199 15.60 -12.20 2.34
N PHE A 200 14.36 -12.58 2.68
CA PHE A 200 13.41 -11.73 3.40
C PHE A 200 13.01 -12.41 4.70
N GLY A 201 12.71 -11.64 5.74
CA GLY A 201 12.19 -12.24 6.96
C GLY A 201 11.65 -11.26 7.99
N GLY A 202 11.43 -11.78 9.19
CA GLY A 202 10.59 -11.11 10.19
C GLY A 202 9.11 -11.20 9.81
N ASP A 203 8.41 -10.07 9.88
CA ASP A 203 6.97 -9.95 9.66
C ASP A 203 6.59 -9.73 8.18
N PHE A 204 7.39 -10.25 7.23
CA PHE A 204 7.26 -10.01 5.78
C PHE A 204 5.82 -10.11 5.24
N TYR A 205 5.19 -11.28 5.36
CA TYR A 205 3.81 -11.45 4.88
C TYR A 205 2.77 -10.66 5.67
N ARG A 206 3.07 -10.31 6.92
CA ARG A 206 2.18 -9.46 7.73
C ARG A 206 2.20 -8.03 7.23
N VAL A 207 3.34 -7.50 6.80
CA VAL A 207 3.44 -6.16 6.20
C VAL A 207 2.59 -6.07 4.93
N TRP A 208 2.72 -7.06 4.03
CA TRP A 208 1.89 -7.14 2.84
C TRP A 208 0.41 -7.27 3.16
N ARG A 209 0.06 -8.17 4.09
CA ARG A 209 -1.31 -8.31 4.58
C ARG A 209 -1.89 -6.99 5.09
N ASN A 210 -1.16 -6.28 5.94
CA ASN A 210 -1.62 -5.03 6.51
C ASN A 210 -1.86 -3.97 5.42
N ALA A 211 -1.02 -3.93 4.37
CA ALA A 211 -1.23 -3.05 3.23
C ALA A 211 -2.52 -3.39 2.46
N PHE A 212 -2.79 -4.67 2.23
CA PHE A 212 -4.01 -5.11 1.56
C PHE A 212 -5.27 -4.89 2.41
N ASP A 213 -5.22 -5.23 3.70
CA ASP A 213 -6.31 -5.02 4.65
C ASP A 213 -6.64 -3.51 4.77
N PHE A 214 -5.62 -2.65 4.90
CA PHE A 214 -5.80 -1.20 4.94
C PHE A 214 -6.34 -0.63 3.63
N GLY A 215 -5.83 -1.12 2.50
CA GLY A 215 -6.31 -0.72 1.17
C GLY A 215 -7.77 -1.12 0.92
N ALA A 216 -8.18 -2.31 1.37
CA ALA A 216 -9.53 -2.84 1.18
C ALA A 216 -10.62 -2.02 1.89
N VAL A 217 -10.25 -1.29 2.95
CA VAL A 217 -11.14 -0.34 3.66
C VAL A 217 -10.93 1.10 3.21
N ALA A 218 -10.48 1.30 1.97
CA ALA A 218 -10.21 2.59 1.35
C ALA A 218 -9.28 3.49 2.20
N CYS A 219 -8.32 2.87 2.88
CA CYS A 219 -7.34 3.56 3.72
C CYS A 219 -7.98 4.38 4.86
N SER A 220 -9.17 3.97 5.28
CA SER A 220 -9.85 4.55 6.43
C SER A 220 -9.06 4.22 7.70
N THR A 221 -8.70 5.27 8.45
CA THR A 221 -8.15 5.13 9.81
C THR A 221 -9.25 5.03 10.85
N ALA A 222 -10.53 5.07 10.46
CA ALA A 222 -11.62 4.79 11.37
C ALA A 222 -11.54 3.31 11.79
N PRO A 223 -11.81 2.98 13.06
CA PRO A 223 -11.88 1.59 13.47
C PRO A 223 -12.86 0.83 12.56
N PRO A 224 -12.54 -0.41 12.14
CA PRO A 224 -13.47 -1.20 11.35
C PRO A 224 -14.81 -1.24 12.09
N ALA A 225 -15.90 -1.04 11.34
CA ALA A 225 -17.24 -1.10 11.93
C ALA A 225 -17.38 -2.43 12.66
N ASP A 226 -17.57 -2.38 13.98
CA ASP A 226 -17.84 -3.58 14.77
C ASP A 226 -19.06 -4.27 14.14
N PRO A 227 -18.97 -5.54 13.70
CA PRO A 227 -20.10 -6.26 13.12
C PRO A 227 -21.25 -6.45 14.13
N ARG A 228 -21.02 -6.14 15.42
CA ARG A 228 -22.03 -6.05 16.48
C ARG A 228 -22.18 -4.62 17.04
N GLY A 229 -21.56 -3.65 16.39
CA GLY A 229 -21.47 -2.27 16.83
C GLY A 229 -22.83 -1.62 16.85
N ILE A 230 -23.36 -1.44 18.06
CA ILE A 230 -24.45 -0.50 18.30
C ILE A 230 -24.00 0.84 17.68
N PRO A 231 -24.76 1.44 16.75
CA PRO A 231 -24.35 2.66 16.09
C PRO A 231 -24.02 3.71 17.15
N ALA A 232 -22.77 4.19 17.13
CA ALA A 232 -22.36 5.30 17.98
C ALA A 232 -23.21 6.52 17.57
N LEU A 233 -24.20 6.84 18.39
CA LEU A 233 -25.01 8.04 18.20
C LEU A 233 -24.07 9.24 18.24
N SER A 234 -24.14 10.10 17.23
CA SER A 234 -23.43 11.38 17.25
C SER A 234 -23.82 12.17 18.50
N ASN A 235 -22.97 13.11 18.94
CA ASN A 235 -23.29 13.99 20.07
C ASN A 235 -24.65 14.70 19.89
N ALA A 236 -25.03 15.00 18.65
CA ALA A 236 -26.34 15.55 18.31
C ALA A 236 -27.48 14.54 18.53
N ALA A 237 -27.28 13.28 18.15
CA ALA A 237 -28.26 12.22 18.35
C ALA A 237 -28.42 11.85 19.85
N LEU A 238 -27.33 11.88 20.63
CA LEU A 238 -27.37 11.75 22.10
C LEU A 238 -28.16 12.90 22.75
N ALA A 239 -27.92 14.14 22.33
CA ALA A 239 -28.67 15.30 22.83
C ALA A 239 -30.17 15.20 22.50
N LEU A 240 -30.51 14.76 21.29
CA LEU A 240 -31.90 14.58 20.87
C LEU A 240 -32.60 13.47 21.67
N THR A 241 -31.89 12.37 21.94
CA THR A 241 -32.41 11.25 22.74
C THR A 241 -32.64 11.68 24.20
N ALA A 242 -31.71 12.46 24.77
CA ALA A 242 -31.85 13.01 26.11
C ALA A 242 -33.03 13.99 26.22
N LEU A 243 -33.22 14.86 25.23
CA LEU A 243 -34.36 15.77 25.15
C LEU A 243 -35.70 15.02 25.06
N LEU A 244 -35.74 13.94 24.26
CA LEU A 244 -36.94 13.11 24.13
C LEU A 244 -37.28 12.38 25.43
N ALA A 245 -36.27 11.84 26.14
CA ALA A 245 -36.45 11.20 27.43
C ALA A 245 -36.94 12.18 28.51
N LEU A 246 -36.42 13.41 28.51
CA LEU A 246 -36.87 14.49 29.41
C LEU A 246 -38.31 14.93 29.11
N ALA A 247 -38.70 15.01 27.83
CA ALA A 247 -40.07 15.31 27.44
C ALA A 247 -41.04 14.22 27.93
N ILE A 248 -40.69 12.94 27.73
CA ILE A 248 -41.51 11.80 28.16
C ILE A 248 -41.62 11.73 29.70
N ALA A 249 -40.53 11.97 30.42
CA ALA A 249 -40.52 12.04 31.89
C ALA A 249 -41.31 13.24 32.44
N GLY A 250 -41.38 14.34 31.68
CA GLY A 250 -42.21 15.50 32.01
C GLY A 250 -43.71 15.22 31.90
N PHE A 251 -44.13 14.37 30.96
CA PHE A 251 -45.53 13.97 30.80
C PHE A 251 -45.99 12.92 31.83
N SER A 252 -45.10 12.05 32.32
CA SER A 252 -45.45 11.04 33.33
C SER A 252 -45.58 11.58 34.75
N ARG A 253 -45.07 12.78 35.05
CA ARG A 253 -45.20 13.45 36.36
C ARG A 253 -46.45 14.34 36.51
N ARG A 254 -47.30 14.45 35.49
CA ARG A 254 -48.54 15.27 35.52
C ARG A 254 -49.83 14.45 35.61
N ARG A 255 -49.76 13.20 36.08
CA ARG A 255 -50.94 12.40 36.45
C ARG A 255 -50.87 12.02 37.91
#